data_AF-A0A9D1B3D4-F1
#
_entry.id   AF-A0A9D1B3D4-F1
#
_cell.length_a   1.000
_cell.length_b   1.000
_cell.length_c   1.000
_cell.angle_alpha   90.00
_cell.angle_beta   90.00
_cell.angle_gamma   90.00
#
_symmetry.space_group_name_H-M   'P 1'
#
loop_
_entity.id
_entity.type
_entity.pdbx_description
1 polymer ?
#
loop_
_entity_poly.entity_id
_entity_poly.type
_entity_poly.pdbx_seq_one_letter_code
_entity_poly.pdbx_strand_id
1 'polypeptide(L)'
;MQETDEQDDTIDPLQLERELERLGRDYLLREAGDEEARLCFTGVFEGRPVVWDCRFLTLRRAGALGPAAGRDFIDIGAPGRHGLSLCVALDIPAIDEPAIRKLMIMIRNYRRLRR
;
A
#
# COMPACT_ATOMS: atom_id res chain seq x y z
N MET A 1 22.20 21.02 21.16
CA MET A 1 21.08 21.13 20.21
C MET A 1 20.61 19.70 20.03
N GLN A 2 19.45 19.36 20.60
CA GLN A 2 19.03 17.98 20.82
C GLN A 2 18.73 17.30 19.48
N GLU A 3 19.39 16.16 19.25
CA GLU A 3 19.00 15.19 18.23
C GLU A 3 17.56 14.75 18.53
N THR A 4 16.64 15.10 17.65
CA THR A 4 15.29 14.57 17.69
C THR A 4 15.42 13.10 17.31
N ASP A 5 15.43 12.22 18.30
CA ASP A 5 15.12 10.80 18.16
C ASP A 5 13.67 10.71 17.63
N GLU A 6 13.49 10.86 16.33
CA GLU A 6 12.32 10.35 15.61
C GLU A 6 12.45 8.83 15.67
N GLN A 7 11.97 8.26 16.78
CA GLN A 7 11.79 6.82 16.91
C GLN A 7 10.90 6.37 15.75
N ASP A 8 11.56 5.73 14.78
CA ASP A 8 10.98 5.16 13.58
C ASP A 8 10.06 4.00 14.00
N ASP A 9 8.83 4.33 14.41
CA ASP A 9 7.77 3.40 14.81
C ASP A 9 7.19 2.65 13.58
N THR A 10 7.92 2.67 12.46
CA THR A 10 7.63 2.02 11.20
C THR A 10 7.87 0.52 11.34
N ILE A 11 6.90 -0.27 10.88
CA ILE A 11 7.05 -1.72 10.82
C ILE A 11 8.28 -2.07 9.96
N ASP A 12 9.24 -2.79 10.54
CA ASP A 12 10.39 -3.31 9.80
C ASP A 12 9.89 -4.26 8.69
N PRO A 13 10.29 -4.05 7.41
CA PRO A 13 9.99 -4.96 6.31
C PRO A 13 10.29 -6.44 6.62
N LEU A 14 11.41 -6.72 7.30
CA LEU A 14 11.80 -8.09 7.62
C LEU A 14 10.87 -8.72 8.67
N GLN A 15 10.39 -7.91 9.62
CA GLN A 15 9.42 -8.38 10.61
C GLN A 15 8.09 -8.73 9.94
N LEU A 16 7.62 -7.89 9.02
CA LEU A 16 6.40 -8.16 8.27
C LEU A 16 6.56 -9.39 7.37
N GLU A 17 7.68 -9.54 6.67
CA GLU A 17 7.95 -10.73 5.82
C GLU A 17 7.87 -12.02 6.62
N ARG A 18 8.51 -12.09 7.78
CA ARG A 18 8.44 -13.27 8.65
C ARG A 18 7.02 -13.57 9.12
N GLU A 19 6.25 -12.54 9.43
CA GLU A 19 4.85 -12.70 9.83
C GLU A 19 4.00 -13.25 8.67
N LEU A 20 4.19 -12.70 7.47
CA LEU A 20 3.52 -13.12 6.24
C LEU A 20 3.85 -14.58 5.88
N GLU A 21 5.13 -14.96 5.94
CA GLU A 21 5.59 -16.34 5.74
C GLU A 21 4.94 -17.29 6.74
N ARG A 22 4.92 -16.93 8.03
CA ARG A 22 4.30 -17.73 9.08
C ARG A 22 2.80 -17.92 8.86
N LEU A 23 2.12 -16.93 8.30
CA LEU A 23 0.69 -16.98 7.99
C LEU A 23 0.38 -17.61 6.63
N GLY A 24 1.39 -17.86 5.79
CA GLY A 24 1.21 -18.31 4.41
C GLY A 24 0.46 -17.29 3.55
N ARG A 25 0.69 -15.99 3.77
CA ARG A 25 0.02 -14.89 3.08
C ARG A 25 1.02 -13.99 2.38
N ASP A 26 0.59 -13.34 1.31
CA ASP A 26 1.41 -12.35 0.60
C ASP A 26 1.28 -10.93 1.21
N TYR A 27 0.20 -10.69 1.97
CA TYR A 27 -0.15 -9.40 2.57
C TYR A 27 -0.98 -9.58 3.86
N LEU A 28 -0.99 -8.52 4.68
CA LEU A 28 -1.88 -8.39 5.83
C LEU A 28 -3.05 -7.48 5.45
N LEU A 29 -4.27 -7.99 5.55
CA LEU A 29 -5.47 -7.17 5.40
C LEU A 29 -5.79 -6.52 6.74
N ARG A 30 -5.81 -5.18 6.78
CA ARG A 30 -6.17 -4.38 7.96
C ARG A 30 -7.67 -4.07 7.96
N GLU A 31 -8.19 -3.65 6.81
CA GLU A 31 -9.59 -3.32 6.60
C GLU A 31 -10.03 -3.92 5.26
N ALA A 32 -11.18 -4.57 5.27
CA ALA A 32 -11.79 -5.17 4.08
C ALA A 32 -13.09 -4.45 3.76
N GLY A 33 -13.30 -4.14 2.49
CA GLY A 33 -14.53 -3.56 1.99
C GLY A 33 -14.56 -3.64 0.47
N ASP A 34 -15.77 -3.65 -0.10
CA ASP A 34 -15.96 -3.81 -1.54
C ASP A 34 -15.40 -2.63 -2.34
N GLU A 35 -15.31 -1.46 -1.71
CA GLU A 35 -14.89 -0.23 -2.38
C GLU A 35 -13.60 0.39 -1.86
N GLU A 36 -13.20 -0.06 -0.68
CA GLU A 36 -12.04 0.43 0.04
C GLU A 36 -11.48 -0.71 0.87
N ALA A 37 -10.18 -0.97 0.71
CA ALA A 37 -9.45 -1.92 1.53
C ALA A 37 -8.13 -1.30 1.98
N ARG A 38 -7.70 -1.66 3.19
CA ARG A 38 -6.37 -1.33 3.70
C ARG A 38 -5.56 -2.60 3.86
N LEU A 39 -4.39 -2.64 3.26
CA LEU A 39 -3.49 -3.78 3.37
C LEU A 39 -2.03 -3.36 3.49
N CYS A 40 -1.25 -4.17 4.19
CA CYS A 40 0.19 -4.03 4.28
C CYS A 40 0.89 -5.18 3.56
N PHE A 41 1.93 -4.88 2.79
CA PHE A 41 2.77 -5.89 2.15
C PHE A 41 4.18 -5.34 1.92
N THR A 42 5.16 -6.22 1.74
CA THR A 42 6.52 -5.78 1.44
C THR A 42 6.78 -5.66 -0.06
N GLY A 43 7.68 -4.74 -0.38
CA GLY A 43 8.18 -4.51 -1.72
C GLY A 43 9.47 -3.70 -1.72
N VAL A 44 9.89 -3.27 -2.91
CA VAL A 44 11.09 -2.46 -3.08
C VAL A 44 10.68 -1.10 -3.63
N PHE A 45 11.15 -0.02 -2.98
CA PHE A 45 10.99 1.35 -3.44
C PHE A 45 12.35 2.04 -3.48
N GLU A 46 12.70 2.64 -4.62
CA GLU A 46 14.01 3.29 -4.84
C GLU A 46 15.22 2.41 -4.48
N GLY A 47 15.10 1.10 -4.68
CA GLY A 47 16.15 0.11 -4.37
C GLY A 47 16.23 -0.28 -2.89
N ARG A 48 15.30 0.17 -2.05
CA ARG A 48 15.24 -0.16 -0.62
C ARG A 48 14.01 -1.04 -0.33
N PRO A 49 14.14 -2.07 0.53
CA PRO A 49 12.98 -2.79 1.02
C PRO A 49 12.10 -1.84 1.86
N VAL A 50 10.80 -1.88 1.62
CA VAL A 50 9.80 -1.08 2.35
C VAL A 50 8.58 -1.93 2.69
N VAL A 51 7.88 -1.54 3.75
CA VAL A 51 6.49 -1.92 3.96
C VAL A 51 5.63 -0.90 3.24
N TRP A 52 4.72 -1.38 2.40
CA TRP A 52 3.66 -0.55 1.83
C TRP A 52 2.47 -0.53 2.77
N ASP A 53 2.06 0.66 3.23
CA ASP A 53 0.78 0.87 3.88
C ASP A 53 -0.22 1.32 2.81
N CYS A 54 -0.93 0.35 2.25
CA CYS A 54 -1.71 0.54 1.03
C CYS A 54 -3.20 0.76 1.33
N ARG A 55 -3.72 1.90 0.86
CA ARG A 55 -5.15 2.16 0.72
C ARG A 55 -5.56 1.88 -0.73
N PHE A 56 -6.35 0.84 -0.92
CA PHE A 56 -6.87 0.45 -2.23
C PHE A 56 -8.33 0.89 -2.35
N LEU A 57 -8.66 1.61 -3.41
CA LEU A 57 -9.98 2.19 -3.66
C LEU A 57 -10.51 1.74 -5.04
N THR A 58 -11.83 1.62 -5.16
CA THR A 58 -12.47 1.70 -6.48
C THR A 58 -12.46 3.16 -6.96
N LEU A 59 -12.46 3.41 -8.27
CA LEU A 59 -12.63 4.78 -8.78
C LEU A 59 -13.93 5.43 -8.28
N ARG A 60 -15.00 4.66 -8.12
CA ARG A 60 -16.26 5.14 -7.54
C ARG A 60 -16.05 5.74 -6.15
N ARG A 61 -15.33 5.03 -5.29
CA ARG A 61 -15.01 5.51 -3.94
C ARG A 61 -14.08 6.70 -3.95
N ALA A 62 -13.04 6.68 -4.79
CA ALA A 62 -12.11 7.79 -4.92
C ALA A 62 -12.80 9.09 -5.37
N GLY A 63 -13.73 9.00 -6.34
CA GLY A 63 -14.52 10.14 -6.81
C GLY A 63 -15.52 10.68 -5.77
N ALA A 64 -15.96 9.86 -4.82
CA ALA A 64 -16.79 10.30 -3.70
C ALA A 64 -15.98 11.05 -2.61
N LEU A 65 -14.68 10.78 -2.49
CA LEU A 65 -13.79 11.39 -1.50
C LEU A 65 -13.20 12.74 -1.96
N GLY A 66 -13.30 13.07 -3.25
CA GLY A 66 -12.83 14.33 -3.82
C GLY A 66 -12.85 14.29 -5.35
N PRO A 67 -12.38 15.34 -6.05
CA PRO A 67 -12.24 15.35 -7.50
C PRO A 67 -11.08 14.45 -7.92
N ALA A 68 -11.19 13.14 -7.70
CA ALA A 68 -10.32 12.17 -8.33
C ALA A 68 -10.58 12.28 -9.83
N ALA A 69 -9.52 12.54 -10.60
CA ALA A 69 -9.58 12.37 -12.05
C ALA A 69 -10.10 10.96 -12.28
N GLY A 70 -11.24 10.77 -12.95
CA GLY A 70 -11.93 9.48 -13.12
C GLY A 70 -11.13 8.47 -13.97
N ARG A 71 -9.92 8.17 -13.52
CA ARG A 71 -8.91 7.31 -14.12
C ARG A 71 -8.08 6.70 -13.00
N ASP A 72 -7.53 5.53 -13.28
CA ASP A 72 -6.62 4.82 -12.37
C ASP A 72 -5.47 5.73 -11.91
N PHE A 73 -5.12 5.65 -10.63
CA PHE A 73 -3.97 6.36 -10.09
C PHE A 73 -3.24 5.55 -9.03
N ILE A 74 -1.95 5.86 -8.89
CA ILE A 74 -1.08 5.41 -7.82
C ILE A 74 -0.46 6.68 -7.24
N ASP A 75 -0.61 6.89 -5.94
CA ASP A 75 -0.03 7.99 -5.20
C ASP A 75 0.83 7.44 -4.05
N ILE A 76 2.05 7.95 -3.92
CA ILE A 76 2.98 7.55 -2.87
C ILE A 76 3.13 8.73 -1.91
N GLY A 77 2.67 8.53 -0.68
CA GLY A 77 2.72 9.52 0.37
C GLY A 77 4.07 9.54 1.11
N ALA A 78 4.07 10.22 2.26
CA ALA A 78 5.18 10.14 3.20
C ALA A 78 5.19 8.79 3.94
N PRO A 79 6.34 8.36 4.48
CA PRO A 79 6.39 7.31 5.49
C PRO A 79 5.45 7.63 6.65
N GLY A 80 4.81 6.61 7.19
CA GLY A 80 4.00 6.67 8.39
C GLY A 80 4.21 5.42 9.24
N ARG A 81 3.44 5.31 10.33
CA ARG A 81 3.59 4.26 11.35
C ARG A 81 3.57 2.83 10.80
N HIS A 82 2.88 2.57 9.70
CA HIS A 82 2.75 1.23 9.15
C HIS A 82 3.63 0.98 7.93
N GLY A 83 4.42 1.96 7.49
CA GLY A 83 5.21 1.87 6.28
C GLY A 83 5.09 3.11 5.40
N LEU A 84 5.58 2.98 4.16
CA LEU A 84 5.42 3.98 3.12
C LEU A 84 3.98 4.00 2.63
N SER A 85 3.33 5.16 2.76
CA SER A 85 1.94 5.35 2.35
C SER A 85 1.79 5.17 0.84
N LEU A 86 0.81 4.36 0.46
CA LEU A 86 0.47 4.06 -0.93
C LEU A 86 -1.05 4.15 -1.09
N CYS A 87 -1.53 5.01 -1.97
CA CYS A 87 -2.93 5.09 -2.34
C CYS A 87 -3.09 4.65 -3.79
N VAL A 88 -3.93 3.66 -4.04
CA VAL A 88 -4.22 3.20 -5.40
C VAL A 88 -5.71 3.20 -5.61
N ALA A 89 -6.15 3.77 -6.73
CA ALA A 89 -7.51 3.60 -7.19
C ALA A 89 -7.52 2.98 -8.59
N LEU A 90 -8.36 1.98 -8.78
CA LEU A 90 -8.54 1.29 -10.07
C LEU A 90 -10.01 1.27 -10.49
N ASP A 91 -10.25 1.26 -11.80
CA ASP A 91 -11.58 1.09 -12.40
C ASP A 91 -12.03 -0.37 -12.32
N ILE A 92 -12.49 -0.76 -11.13
CA ILE A 92 -13.01 -2.10 -10.83
C ILE A 92 -14.34 -1.98 -10.08
N PRO A 93 -15.26 -2.94 -10.26
CA PRO A 93 -16.57 -2.89 -9.62
C PRO A 93 -16.52 -3.17 -8.11
N ALA A 94 -15.57 -3.99 -7.66
CA ALA A 94 -15.35 -4.32 -6.27
C ALA A 94 -13.90 -4.76 -6.02
N ILE A 95 -13.43 -4.60 -4.79
CA ILE A 95 -12.14 -5.08 -4.32
C ILE A 95 -12.28 -6.53 -3.85
N ASP A 96 -11.60 -7.43 -4.54
CA ASP A 96 -11.48 -8.84 -4.20
C ASP A 96 -10.01 -9.29 -4.15
N GLU A 97 -9.80 -10.55 -3.77
CA GLU A 97 -8.48 -11.16 -3.70
C GLU A 97 -7.72 -11.09 -5.05
N PRO A 98 -8.32 -11.43 -6.22
CA PRO A 98 -7.70 -11.20 -7.53
C PRO A 98 -7.23 -9.75 -7.76
N ALA A 99 -8.06 -8.76 -7.41
CA ALA A 99 -7.72 -7.35 -7.55
C ALA A 99 -6.53 -6.95 -6.66
N ILE A 100 -6.52 -7.43 -5.41
CA ILE A 100 -5.41 -7.20 -4.47
C ILE A 100 -4.10 -7.81 -5.01
N ARG A 101 -4.14 -9.05 -5.49
CA ARG A 101 -2.94 -9.70 -6.06
C ARG A 101 -2.42 -8.95 -7.29
N LYS A 102 -3.32 -8.53 -8.18
CA LYS A 102 -2.97 -7.72 -9.36
C LYS A 102 -2.31 -6.40 -8.97
N LEU A 103 -2.87 -5.71 -7.97
CA LEU A 103 -2.31 -4.50 -7.37
C LEU A 103 -0.88 -4.75 -6.87
N MET A 104 -0.66 -5.77 -6.06
CA MET A 104 0.66 -6.08 -5.50
C MET A 104 1.69 -6.39 -6.59
N ILE A 105 1.31 -7.17 -7.61
CA ILE A 105 2.15 -7.46 -8.77
C ILE A 105 2.51 -6.16 -9.51
N MET A 106 1.53 -5.27 -9.71
CA MET A 106 1.75 -3.98 -10.35
C MET A 106 2.78 -3.16 -9.57
N ILE A 107 2.57 -2.98 -8.26
CA ILE A 107 3.45 -2.18 -7.40
C ILE A 107 4.87 -2.75 -7.34
N ARG A 108 5.02 -4.07 -7.18
CA ARG A 108 6.34 -4.73 -7.15
C ARG A 108 7.10 -4.62 -8.48
N ASN A 109 6.40 -4.58 -9.61
CA ASN A 109 7.01 -4.48 -10.94
C ASN A 109 7.17 -3.05 -11.45
N TYR A 110 6.65 -2.05 -10.73
CA TYR A 110 6.60 -0.69 -11.21
C TYR A 110 7.98 -0.01 -11.07
N ARG A 111 8.85 -0.20 -12.06
CA ARG A 111 10.22 0.36 -12.11
C ARG A 111 10.28 1.90 -12.12
N ARG A 112 9.13 2.56 -12.28
CA ARG A 112 8.99 4.03 -12.35
C ARG A 112 8.38 4.66 -11.10
N LEU A 113 8.22 3.91 -10.00
CA LEU A 113 7.91 4.54 -8.71
C LEU A 113 9.19 5.26 -8.26
N ARG A 114 9.31 6.51 -8.68
CA ARG A 114 10.35 7.46 -8.29
C ARG A 114 9.63 8.73 -7.89
N ARG A 115 10.04 9.31 -6.77
CA ARG A 115 9.49 10.57 -6.29
C ARG A 115 10.00 11.77 -7.10
#